data_AF-A0AAE7T101-F1
#
_entry.id   AF-A0AAE7T101-F1
#
_cell.length_a   1.000
_cell.length_b   1.000
_cell.length_c   1.000
_cell.angle_alpha   90.00
_cell.angle_beta   90.00
_cell.angle_gamma   90.00
#
_symmetry.space_group_name_H-M   'P 1'
#
loop_
_entity.id
_entity.type
_entity.pdbx_description
1 polymer ?
#
loop_
_entity_poly.entity_id
_entity_poly.type
_entity_poly.pdbx_seq_one_letter_code
_entity_poly.pdbx_strand_id
1 'polypeptide(L)'
;MVDDKGINYRFIKYIYQAMLNEKMNYIRSSKKKGIVVVHDETLLENAQYQNEQLLEQLTEDHAFNLEEYVNDVDLSNSIAKLTDREKYIVYKRFIEGEKDPAIAKTLGVSSQAVSKQRRKIMKKLKTYFEMAP
;
A
#
# COMPACT_ATOMS: atom_id res chain seq x y z
N MET A 1 -8.26 -25.15 -6.06
CA MET A 1 -6.98 -24.50 -5.67
C MET A 1 -7.34 -23.48 -4.62
N VAL A 2 -6.72 -23.53 -3.45
CA VAL A 2 -6.94 -22.52 -2.40
C VAL A 2 -6.35 -21.21 -2.91
N ASP A 3 -7.14 -20.15 -2.91
CA ASP A 3 -6.73 -18.84 -3.41
C ASP A 3 -5.72 -18.22 -2.44
N ASP A 4 -4.45 -18.23 -2.82
CA ASP A 4 -3.34 -17.66 -2.04
C ASP A 4 -3.56 -16.18 -1.68
N LYS A 5 -4.33 -15.43 -2.51
CA LYS A 5 -4.73 -14.05 -2.21
C LYS A 5 -5.66 -14.00 -1.00
N GLY A 6 -6.67 -14.87 -0.96
CA GLY A 6 -7.58 -15.02 0.18
C GLY A 6 -6.89 -15.46 1.48
N ILE A 7 -5.83 -16.28 1.41
CA ILE A 7 -5.03 -16.66 2.59
C ILE A 7 -4.24 -15.45 3.11
N ASN A 8 -3.53 -14.74 2.23
CA ASN A 8 -2.76 -13.56 2.62
C ASN A 8 -3.65 -12.46 3.21
N TYR A 9 -4.83 -12.24 2.63
CA TYR A 9 -5.79 -11.28 3.18
C TYR A 9 -6.22 -11.63 4.61
N ARG A 10 -6.55 -12.91 4.86
CA ARG A 10 -6.90 -13.38 6.21
C ARG A 10 -5.72 -13.27 7.18
N PHE A 11 -4.51 -13.52 6.71
CA PHE A 11 -3.29 -13.36 7.51
C PHE A 11 -3.04 -11.90 7.88
N ILE A 12 -3.10 -10.98 6.91
CA ILE A 12 -2.94 -9.54 7.15
C ILE A 12 -4.02 -9.04 8.11
N LYS A 13 -5.28 -9.42 7.89
CA LYS A 13 -6.41 -9.06 8.78
C LYS A 13 -6.20 -9.59 10.20
N TYR A 14 -5.71 -10.82 10.34
CA TYR A 14 -5.38 -11.40 11.63
C TYR A 14 -4.26 -10.64 12.35
N ILE A 15 -3.16 -10.33 11.65
CA ILE A 15 -2.04 -9.56 12.21
C ILE A 15 -2.49 -8.17 12.62
N TYR A 16 -3.30 -7.50 11.79
CA TYR A 16 -3.90 -6.21 12.11
C TYR A 16 -4.74 -6.26 13.39
N GLN A 17 -5.65 -7.23 13.48
CA GLN A 17 -6.49 -7.42 14.67
C GLN A 17 -5.66 -7.73 15.92
N ALA A 18 -4.59 -8.52 15.79
CA ALA A 18 -3.68 -8.82 16.88
C ALA A 18 -2.94 -7.56 17.37
N MET A 19 -2.46 -6.71 16.47
CA MET A 19 -1.82 -5.44 16.81
C MET A 19 -2.78 -4.48 17.52
N LEU A 20 -4.04 -4.39 17.04
CA LEU A 20 -5.07 -3.60 17.71
C LEU A 20 -5.37 -4.13 19.12
N ASN A 21 -5.46 -5.44 19.28
CA ASN A 21 -5.70 -6.07 20.57
C ASN A 21 -4.53 -5.83 21.55
N GLU A 22 -3.28 -5.95 21.08
CA GLU A 22 -2.09 -5.65 21.88
C GLU A 22 -2.05 -4.18 22.33
N LYS A 23 -2.35 -3.26 21.40
CA LYS A 23 -2.47 -1.84 21.72
C LYS A 23 -3.54 -1.59 22.79
N MET A 24 -4.74 -2.15 22.64
CA MET A 24 -5.79 -2.04 23.66
C MET A 24 -5.36 -2.63 25.00
N ASN A 25 -4.68 -3.77 24.99
CA ASN A 25 -4.17 -4.41 26.21
C ASN A 25 -3.11 -3.53 26.91
N TYR A 26 -2.23 -2.90 26.14
CA TYR A 26 -1.28 -1.91 26.65
C TYR A 26 -2.01 -0.74 27.32
N ILE A 27 -3.02 -0.17 26.65
CA ILE A 27 -3.82 0.95 27.21
C ILE A 27 -4.48 0.55 28.52
N ARG A 28 -5.13 -0.63 28.56
CA ARG A 28 -5.78 -1.17 29.75
C ARG A 28 -4.78 -1.40 30.90
N SER A 29 -3.58 -1.89 30.59
CA SER A 29 -2.50 -2.13 31.56
C SER A 29 -1.90 -0.81 32.08
N SER A 30 -1.71 0.18 31.21
CA SER A 30 -1.21 1.51 31.55
C SER A 30 -2.20 2.27 32.45
N LYS A 31 -3.51 2.18 32.18
CA LYS A 31 -4.57 2.72 33.05
C LYS A 31 -4.54 2.12 34.45
N LYS A 32 -4.27 0.81 34.58
CA LYS A 32 -4.10 0.14 35.88
C LYS A 32 -2.85 0.60 36.64
N LYS A 33 -1.82 1.09 35.95
CA LYS A 33 -0.58 1.61 36.55
C LYS A 33 -0.63 3.10 36.89
N GLY A 34 -1.77 3.76 36.70
CA GLY A 34 -1.91 5.21 36.93
C GLY A 34 -1.19 6.07 35.89
N ILE A 35 -0.75 5.50 34.78
CA ILE A 35 -0.14 6.25 33.68
C ILE A 35 -1.28 6.92 32.89
N VAL A 36 -1.33 8.25 32.92
CA VAL A 36 -2.25 9.03 32.08
C VAL A 36 -1.71 8.99 30.66
N VAL A 37 -2.21 8.04 29.88
CA VAL A 37 -1.96 8.06 28.43
C VAL A 37 -2.96 9.04 27.83
N VAL A 38 -2.47 10.17 27.33
CA VAL A 38 -3.29 11.12 26.56
C VAL A 38 -3.63 10.44 25.25
N HIS A 39 -4.73 9.72 25.25
CA HIS A 39 -5.32 9.13 24.07
C HIS A 39 -6.53 9.96 23.71
N ASP A 40 -6.39 10.74 22.65
CA ASP A 40 -7.55 11.27 21.95
C ASP A 40 -8.22 10.06 21.28
N GLU A 41 -9.17 9.44 21.98
CA GLU A 41 -9.90 8.24 21.54
C GLU A 41 -10.50 8.47 20.14
N THR A 42 -10.88 9.72 19.84
CA THR A 42 -11.34 10.15 18.52
C THR A 42 -10.27 10.01 17.43
N LEU A 43 -9.01 10.33 17.73
CA LEU A 43 -7.88 10.23 16.80
C LEU A 43 -7.56 8.76 16.48
N LEU A 44 -7.78 7.87 17.44
CA LEU A 44 -7.57 6.43 17.26
C LEU A 44 -8.68 5.78 16.43
N GLU A 45 -9.95 6.11 16.69
CA GLU A 45 -11.07 5.69 15.84
C GLU A 45 -10.91 6.23 14.42
N ASN A 46 -10.53 7.50 14.27
CA ASN A 46 -10.29 8.11 12.95
C ASN A 46 -9.14 7.43 12.21
N ALA A 47 -8.02 7.13 12.88
CA ALA A 47 -6.89 6.42 12.29
C ALA A 47 -7.22 4.95 11.97
N GLN A 48 -8.03 4.27 12.78
CA GLN A 48 -8.51 2.91 12.50
C GLN A 48 -9.40 2.90 11.26
N TYR A 49 -10.37 3.83 11.19
CA TYR A 49 -11.30 3.94 10.07
C TYR A 49 -10.60 4.30 8.75
N GLN A 50 -9.64 5.24 8.78
CA GLN A 50 -8.83 5.60 7.61
C GLN A 50 -7.98 4.43 7.09
N ASN A 51 -7.38 3.62 7.98
CA ASN A 51 -6.53 2.51 7.57
C ASN A 51 -7.32 1.28 7.10
N GLU A 52 -8.48 0.99 7.71
CA GLU A 52 -9.39 -0.06 7.24
C GLU A 52 -9.98 0.30 5.86
N GLN A 53 -10.35 1.57 5.63
CA GLN A 53 -10.72 2.05 4.30
C GLN A 53 -9.58 1.94 3.28
N LEU A 54 -8.35 2.35 3.62
CA LEU A 54 -7.22 2.30 2.69
C LEU A 54 -6.93 0.88 2.16
N LEU A 55 -7.10 -0.14 3.01
CA LEU A 55 -6.90 -1.55 2.65
C LEU A 55 -8.08 -2.15 1.89
N GLU A 56 -9.31 -1.68 2.16
CA GLU A 56 -10.52 -2.12 1.45
C GLU A 56 -10.76 -1.39 0.11
N GLN A 57 -10.11 -0.25 -0.16
CA GLN A 57 -10.51 0.65 -1.24
C GLN A 57 -9.61 0.70 -2.48
N LEU A 58 -8.39 0.17 -2.48
CA LEU A 58 -7.53 0.26 -3.67
C LEU A 58 -8.00 -0.69 -4.79
N THR A 59 -9.04 -0.28 -5.52
CA THR A 59 -9.51 -0.93 -6.76
C THR A 59 -8.60 -0.56 -7.93
N GLU A 60 -8.75 -1.22 -9.09
CA GLU A 60 -7.98 -0.90 -10.31
C GLU A 60 -8.07 0.58 -10.71
N ASP A 61 -9.19 1.26 -10.42
CA ASP A 61 -9.36 2.70 -10.72
C ASP A 61 -8.36 3.58 -9.95
N HIS A 62 -7.89 3.12 -8.79
CA HIS A 62 -6.91 3.83 -7.96
C HIS A 62 -5.50 3.73 -8.55
N ALA A 63 -5.27 2.83 -9.52
CA ALA A 63 -3.98 2.71 -10.21
C ALA A 63 -3.63 3.98 -11.00
N PHE A 64 -4.63 4.75 -11.44
CA PHE A 64 -4.42 5.97 -12.25
C PHE A 64 -4.02 7.19 -11.41
N ASN A 65 -4.44 7.22 -10.15
CA ASN A 65 -4.16 8.31 -9.19
C ASN A 65 -3.28 7.83 -8.03
N LEU A 66 -2.37 6.90 -8.30
CA LEU A 66 -1.54 6.23 -7.28
C LEU A 66 -0.79 7.21 -6.37
N GLU A 67 -0.43 8.38 -6.88
CA GLU A 67 0.21 9.47 -6.15
C GLU A 67 -0.60 10.00 -4.95
N GLU A 68 -1.93 9.95 -5.00
CA GLU A 68 -2.82 10.45 -3.93
C GLU A 68 -2.78 9.55 -2.69
N TYR A 69 -2.32 8.32 -2.84
CA TYR A 69 -2.26 7.29 -1.79
C TYR A 69 -0.86 7.16 -1.17
N VAL A 70 0.06 8.06 -1.52
CA VAL A 70 1.44 8.04 -1.02
C VAL A 70 1.66 9.22 -0.07
N ASN A 71 2.00 8.90 1.17
CA ASN A 71 2.23 9.89 2.23
C ASN A 71 3.56 10.66 2.09
N ASP A 72 4.53 10.07 1.40
CA ASP A 72 5.82 10.70 1.12
C ASP A 72 5.67 11.66 -0.07
N VAL A 73 5.87 12.95 0.16
CA VAL A 73 5.62 14.02 -0.82
C VAL A 73 6.53 13.88 -2.05
N ASP A 74 7.79 13.52 -1.85
CA ASP A 74 8.76 13.39 -2.94
C ASP A 74 8.47 12.17 -3.80
N LEU A 75 8.04 11.08 -3.17
CA LEU A 75 7.60 9.87 -3.86
C LEU A 75 6.26 10.09 -4.57
N SER A 76 5.32 10.80 -3.95
CA SER A 76 4.04 11.18 -4.57
C SER A 76 4.28 12.01 -5.84
N ASN A 77 5.09 13.06 -5.74
CA ASN A 77 5.50 13.88 -6.89
C ASN A 77 6.24 13.08 -7.97
N SER A 78 7.01 12.06 -7.57
CA SER A 78 7.70 11.17 -8.50
C SER A 78 6.75 10.23 -9.23
N ILE A 79 5.73 9.71 -8.54
CA ILE A 79 4.69 8.83 -9.12
C ILE A 79 3.77 9.63 -10.05
N ALA A 80 3.43 10.87 -9.72
CA ALA A 80 2.61 11.75 -10.56
C ALA A 80 3.21 11.97 -11.97
N LYS A 81 4.54 11.87 -12.10
CA LYS A 81 5.26 11.98 -13.39
C LYS A 81 5.24 10.72 -14.25
N LEU A 82 4.76 9.58 -13.72
CA LEU A 82 4.62 8.34 -14.48
C LEU A 82 3.40 8.40 -15.40
N THR A 83 3.47 7.71 -16.54
CA THR A 83 2.28 7.53 -17.39
C THR A 83 1.29 6.55 -16.76
N ASP A 84 0.03 6.60 -17.16
CA ASP A 84 -1.02 5.69 -16.66
C ASP A 84 -0.62 4.21 -16.75
N ARG A 85 -0.02 3.81 -17.88
CA ARG A 85 0.48 2.45 -18.06
C ARG A 85 1.61 2.11 -17.08
N GLU A 86 2.47 3.08 -16.77
CA GLU A 86 3.55 2.90 -15.81
C GLU A 86 2.99 2.82 -14.38
N LYS A 87 2.07 3.70 -14.00
CA LYS A 87 1.38 3.65 -12.70
C LYS A 87 0.62 2.33 -12.51
N TYR A 88 -0.08 1.85 -13.54
CA TYR A 88 -0.75 0.54 -13.52
C TYR A 88 0.21 -0.62 -13.26
N ILE A 89 1.37 -0.64 -13.91
CA ILE A 89 2.39 -1.68 -13.68
C ILE A 89 2.94 -1.59 -12.25
N VAL A 90 3.12 -0.38 -11.70
CA VAL A 90 3.54 -0.19 -10.30
C VAL A 90 2.47 -0.72 -9.36
N TYR A 91 1.22 -0.34 -9.56
CA TYR A 91 0.07 -0.80 -8.78
C TYR A 91 -0.02 -2.34 -8.77
N LYS A 92 -0.09 -2.97 -9.94
CA LYS A 92 -0.17 -4.44 -10.05
C LYS A 92 1.01 -5.14 -9.40
N ARG A 93 2.23 -4.58 -9.53
CA ARG A 93 3.44 -5.22 -9.00
C ARG A 93 3.60 -5.07 -7.49
N PHE A 94 3.39 -3.88 -6.96
CA PHE A 94 3.77 -3.53 -5.59
C PHE A 94 2.59 -3.45 -4.63
N ILE A 95 1.38 -3.16 -5.13
CA ILE A 95 0.16 -3.11 -4.32
C ILE A 95 -0.55 -4.46 -4.38
N GLU A 96 -0.82 -4.99 -5.57
CA GLU A 96 -1.48 -6.31 -5.71
C GLU A 96 -0.51 -7.51 -5.62
N GLY A 97 0.80 -7.27 -5.67
CA GLY A 97 1.83 -8.31 -5.56
C GLY A 97 1.96 -9.23 -6.79
N GLU A 98 1.42 -8.85 -7.95
CA GLU A 98 1.45 -9.68 -9.15
C GLU A 98 2.87 -9.87 -9.71
N LYS A 99 3.11 -11.04 -10.32
CA LYS A 99 4.36 -11.35 -11.01
C LYS A 99 4.33 -10.87 -12.45
N ASP A 100 5.50 -10.56 -13.03
CA ASP A 100 5.60 -10.08 -14.42
C ASP A 100 4.84 -10.92 -15.45
N PRO A 101 4.80 -12.27 -15.37
CA PRO A 101 3.99 -13.06 -16.29
C PRO A 101 2.49 -12.81 -16.16
N ALA A 102 1.97 -12.57 -14.95
CA ALA A 102 0.56 -12.28 -14.71
C ALA A 102 0.19 -10.90 -15.27
N ILE A 103 1.00 -9.88 -14.97
CA ILE A 103 0.84 -8.52 -15.48
C ILE A 103 0.93 -8.52 -17.03
N ALA A 104 1.87 -9.28 -17.58
CA ALA A 104 2.07 -9.40 -19.02
C ALA A 104 0.86 -10.05 -19.72
N LYS A 105 0.24 -11.06 -19.10
CA LYS A 105 -1.00 -11.67 -19.58
C LYS A 105 -2.12 -10.64 -19.64
N THR A 106 -2.28 -9.82 -18.59
CA THR A 106 -3.30 -8.77 -18.54
C THR A 106 -3.06 -7.67 -19.58
N LEU A 107 -1.80 -7.34 -19.85
CA LEU A 107 -1.42 -6.30 -20.82
C LEU A 107 -1.26 -6.79 -22.26
N GLY A 108 -1.43 -8.10 -22.53
CA GLY A 108 -1.25 -8.69 -23.86
C GLY A 108 0.18 -8.61 -24.40
N VAL A 109 1.19 -8.58 -23.53
CA VAL A 109 2.62 -8.46 -23.90
C VAL A 109 3.44 -9.62 -23.34
N SER A 110 4.74 -9.68 -23.68
CA SER A 110 5.64 -10.68 -23.09
C SER A 110 6.06 -10.32 -21.66
N SER A 111 6.29 -11.33 -20.82
CA SER A 111 6.84 -11.14 -19.46
C SER A 111 8.16 -10.36 -19.46
N GLN A 112 9.00 -10.59 -20.47
CA GLN A 112 10.25 -9.85 -20.65
C GLN A 112 10.02 -8.36 -20.94
N ALA A 113 8.98 -8.02 -21.70
CA ALA A 113 8.61 -6.64 -21.97
C ALA A 113 8.18 -5.92 -20.68
N VAL A 114 7.35 -6.56 -19.84
CA VAL A 114 6.97 -6.02 -18.52
C VAL A 114 8.19 -5.86 -17.62
N SER A 115 9.09 -6.86 -17.58
CA SER A 115 10.33 -6.78 -16.79
C SER A 115 11.25 -5.63 -17.23
N LYS A 116 11.38 -5.39 -18.55
CA LYS A 116 12.12 -4.23 -19.09
C LYS A 116 11.42 -2.93 -18.71
N GLN A 117 10.09 -2.85 -18.86
CA GLN A 117 9.31 -1.66 -18.54
C GLN A 117 9.40 -1.33 -17.05
N ARG A 118 9.23 -2.30 -16.15
CA ARG A 118 9.40 -2.10 -14.71
C ARG A 118 10.78 -1.57 -14.35
N ARG A 119 11.85 -2.13 -14.93
CA ARG A 119 13.21 -1.61 -14.70
C ARG A 119 13.37 -0.16 -15.15
N LYS A 120 12.73 0.23 -16.26
CA LYS A 120 12.71 1.62 -16.73
C LYS A 120 11.92 2.52 -15.77
N ILE A 121 10.78 2.06 -15.28
CA ILE A 121 9.96 2.77 -14.28
C ILE A 121 10.76 3.01 -13.00
N MET A 122 11.44 1.99 -12.46
CA MET A 122 12.26 2.16 -11.26
C MET A 122 13.39 3.18 -11.45
N LYS A 123 14.02 3.21 -12.64
CA LYS A 123 15.02 4.23 -12.96
C LYS A 123 14.39 5.62 -12.99
N LYS A 124 13.23 5.78 -13.64
CA LYS A 124 12.49 7.05 -13.67
C LYS A 124 12.14 7.54 -12.27
N LEU A 125 11.53 6.68 -11.45
CA LEU A 125 11.16 7.01 -10.07
C LEU A 125 12.37 7.45 -9.27
N LYS A 126 13.50 6.72 -9.36
CA LYS A 126 14.74 7.12 -8.69
C LYS A 126 15.20 8.51 -9.14
N THR A 127 15.26 8.77 -10.44
CA THR A 127 15.66 10.08 -10.97
C THR A 127 14.71 11.18 -10.55
N TYR A 128 13.39 10.95 -10.58
CA TYR A 128 12.40 11.94 -10.18
C TYR A 128 12.45 12.25 -8.68
N PHE A 129 12.76 11.24 -7.86
CA PHE A 129 12.89 11.35 -6.42
C PHE A 129 14.17 12.11 -6.03
N GLU A 130 15.30 11.82 -6.69
CA GLU A 130 16.57 12.55 -6.48
C GLU A 130 16.53 14.00 -6.98
N MET A 131 15.59 14.33 -7.88
CA MET A 131 15.35 15.68 -8.39
C MET A 131 14.23 16.41 -7.65
N ALA A 132 13.65 15.80 -6.59
CA ALA A 132 12.67 16.46 -5.74
C ALA A 132 13.37 17.55 -4.90
N PRO A 133 12.78 18.76 -4.80
CA PRO A 133 13.41 19.93 -4.17
C PRO A 133 13.48 19.87 -2.65
#